data_AF-C9RHX6-F1
#
_entry.id   AF-C9RHX6-F1
#
_cell.length_a   1.000
_cell.length_b   1.000
_cell.length_c   1.000
_cell.angle_alpha   90.00
_cell.angle_beta   90.00
_cell.angle_gamma   90.00
#
_symmetry.space_group_name_H-M   'P 1'
#
loop_
_entity.id
_entity.type
_entity.pdbx_description
1 polymer ?
#
loop_
_entity_poly.entity_id
_entity_poly.type
_entity_poly.pdbx_seq_one_letter_code
_entity_poly.pdbx_strand_id
1 'polypeptide(L)'
;MIFITGTDTNVGKTYVSSILAKELSKKVKVGYLKPIETGGREDTLTLKKMLKNDDDLDLMNPINLKLPLSPNIAFDVENYQLTLDEIKRKILQSYNILKRKYEFLIVEGAGGVCVPIKDNFLMSDLIKLLNLDAVIVSRPNLGTINHTLLTIEHLRNKGINIRGVIINCMTDLNEVLHYEKTFETIEKFGNVEIIGIVKNNGDYDINFKKILK
;
A
#
# COMPACT_ATOMS: atom_id res chain seq x y z
N MET A 1 10.86 -7.43 -0.01
CA MET A 1 9.70 -6.91 0.75
C MET A 1 9.38 -5.53 0.22
N ILE A 2 8.11 -5.13 0.22
CA ILE A 2 7.70 -3.84 -0.34
C ILE A 2 6.56 -3.23 0.45
N PHE A 3 6.51 -1.90 0.52
CA PHE A 3 5.35 -1.19 1.03
C PHE A 3 4.45 -0.74 -0.14
N ILE A 4 3.19 -1.17 -0.14
CA ILE A 4 2.16 -0.72 -1.07
C ILE A 4 1.42 0.46 -0.43
N THR A 5 1.61 1.63 -1.01
CA THR A 5 0.89 2.85 -0.63
C THR A 5 -0.02 3.31 -1.77
N GLY A 6 -0.77 4.39 -1.55
CA GLY A 6 -1.68 4.94 -2.53
C GLY A 6 -1.61 6.46 -2.56
N THR A 7 -2.02 7.04 -3.68
CA THR A 7 -2.20 8.48 -3.80
C THR A 7 -3.43 8.97 -3.02
N ASP A 8 -4.34 8.06 -2.66
CA ASP A 8 -5.60 8.35 -1.99
C ASP A 8 -6.17 7.09 -1.30
N THR A 9 -7.29 7.25 -0.60
CA THR A 9 -8.15 6.12 -0.19
C THR A 9 -8.87 5.55 -1.41
N ASN A 10 -9.19 4.24 -1.39
CA ASN A 10 -9.92 3.54 -2.46
C ASN A 10 -9.31 3.57 -3.87
N VAL A 11 -8.01 3.86 -4.02
CA VAL A 11 -7.29 3.71 -5.30
C VAL A 11 -7.02 2.24 -5.70
N GLY A 12 -7.48 1.28 -4.87
CA GLY A 12 -7.33 -0.15 -5.12
C GLY A 12 -6.00 -0.76 -4.65
N LYS A 13 -5.44 -0.27 -3.53
CA LYS A 13 -4.24 -0.87 -2.90
C LYS A 13 -4.42 -2.37 -2.67
N THR A 14 -5.49 -2.80 -2.00
CA THR A 14 -5.80 -4.21 -1.73
C THR A 14 -5.89 -5.05 -3.02
N TYR A 15 -6.48 -4.47 -4.06
CA TYR A 15 -6.63 -5.13 -5.36
C TYR A 15 -5.27 -5.37 -6.01
N VAL A 16 -4.44 -4.33 -6.08
CA VAL A 16 -3.06 -4.45 -6.58
C VAL A 16 -2.22 -5.40 -5.71
N SER A 17 -2.31 -5.29 -4.38
CA SER A 17 -1.68 -6.22 -3.44
C SER A 17 -2.06 -7.67 -3.73
N SER A 18 -3.34 -7.94 -4.03
CA SER A 18 -3.84 -9.28 -4.36
C SER A 18 -3.25 -9.82 -5.67
N ILE A 19 -3.13 -8.99 -6.70
CA ILE A 19 -2.49 -9.37 -7.97
C ILE A 19 -1.01 -9.66 -7.75
N LEU A 20 -0.31 -8.78 -7.03
CA LEU A 20 1.10 -8.97 -6.71
C LEU A 20 1.31 -10.26 -5.90
N ALA A 21 0.48 -10.50 -4.89
CA ALA A 21 0.52 -11.71 -4.08
C ALA A 21 0.29 -12.97 -4.93
N LYS A 22 -0.69 -12.94 -5.84
CA LYS A 22 -1.00 -14.04 -6.77
C LYS A 22 0.15 -14.38 -7.70
N GLU A 23 0.76 -13.39 -8.31
CA GLU A 23 1.80 -13.65 -9.29
C GLU A 23 3.14 -14.00 -8.64
N LEU A 24 3.48 -13.35 -7.52
CA LEU A 24 4.71 -13.63 -6.78
C LEU A 24 4.66 -14.99 -6.07
N SER A 25 3.49 -15.42 -5.57
CA SER A 25 3.34 -16.72 -4.90
C SER A 25 3.59 -17.93 -5.81
N LYS A 26 3.57 -17.73 -7.13
CA LYS A 26 3.99 -18.77 -8.10
C LYS A 26 5.50 -19.03 -8.08
N LYS A 27 6.30 -18.15 -7.48
CA LYS A 27 7.76 -18.16 -7.52
C LYS A 27 8.42 -18.25 -6.15
N VAL A 28 7.84 -17.58 -5.16
CA VAL A 28 8.41 -17.46 -3.81
C VAL A 28 7.30 -17.55 -2.77
N LYS A 29 7.65 -17.86 -1.52
CA LYS A 29 6.73 -17.85 -0.40
C LYS A 29 6.38 -16.41 -0.02
N VAL A 30 5.16 -15.97 -0.34
CA VAL A 30 4.68 -14.60 -0.12
C VAL A 30 3.85 -14.49 1.15
N GLY A 31 4.16 -13.48 1.97
CA GLY A 31 3.38 -13.08 3.14
C GLY A 31 2.69 -11.73 2.91
N TYR A 32 1.75 -11.41 3.79
CA TYR A 32 1.03 -10.14 3.78
C TYR A 32 0.92 -9.57 5.19
N LEU A 33 1.12 -8.26 5.30
CA LEU A 33 0.94 -7.49 6.53
C LEU A 33 0.16 -6.22 6.17
N LYS A 34 -0.97 -5.99 6.83
CA LYS A 34 -1.64 -4.70 6.86
C LYS A 34 -1.49 -4.11 8.26
N PRO A 35 -0.48 -3.26 8.52
CA PRO A 35 -0.14 -2.85 9.87
C PRO A 35 -1.30 -2.22 10.64
N ILE A 36 -2.15 -1.47 9.94
CA ILE A 36 -3.30 -0.76 10.46
C ILE A 36 -4.45 -0.91 9.48
N GLU A 37 -5.61 -1.30 9.98
CA GLU A 37 -6.87 -1.39 9.23
C GLU A 37 -8.01 -0.79 10.08
N THR A 38 -8.97 -0.17 9.40
CA THR A 38 -10.05 0.60 10.02
C THR A 38 -11.36 0.21 9.35
N GLY A 39 -12.43 0.03 10.12
CA GLY A 39 -13.73 -0.37 9.58
C GLY A 39 -13.93 -1.88 9.44
N GLY A 40 -12.96 -2.69 9.89
CA GLY A 40 -12.96 -4.14 9.76
C GLY A 40 -11.62 -4.68 9.25
N ARG A 41 -11.61 -5.97 8.89
CA ARG A 41 -10.42 -6.71 8.41
C ARG A 41 -10.59 -7.28 6.99
N GLU A 42 -11.48 -6.69 6.21
CA GLU A 42 -11.88 -7.20 4.90
C GLU A 42 -10.70 -7.28 3.93
N ASP A 43 -9.78 -6.31 3.96
CA ASP A 43 -8.60 -6.31 3.09
C ASP A 43 -7.64 -7.42 3.52
N THR A 44 -7.39 -7.54 4.83
CA THR A 44 -6.57 -8.63 5.39
C THR A 44 -7.15 -10.01 5.11
N LEU A 45 -8.47 -10.18 5.26
CA LEU A 45 -9.19 -11.43 4.96
C LEU A 45 -9.11 -11.78 3.48
N THR A 46 -9.22 -10.78 2.60
CA THR A 46 -9.07 -10.96 1.15
C THR A 46 -7.70 -11.55 0.82
N LEU A 47 -6.63 -10.96 1.35
CA LEU A 47 -5.27 -11.44 1.10
C LEU A 47 -4.99 -12.78 1.78
N LYS A 48 -5.51 -13.01 2.99
CA LYS A 48 -5.42 -14.32 3.67
C LYS A 48 -6.04 -15.43 2.83
N LYS A 49 -7.25 -15.21 2.30
CA LYS A 49 -7.95 -16.16 1.44
C LYS A 49 -7.20 -16.38 0.12
N MET A 50 -6.75 -15.31 -0.52
CA MET A 50 -6.01 -15.36 -1.78
C MET A 50 -4.73 -16.19 -1.63
N LEU A 51 -3.92 -15.90 -0.62
CA LEU A 51 -2.65 -16.59 -0.35
C LEU A 51 -2.82 -17.98 0.26
N LYS A 52 -4.06 -18.38 0.62
CA LYS A 52 -4.33 -19.56 1.48
C LYS A 52 -3.45 -19.54 2.73
N ASN A 53 -3.26 -18.35 3.30
CA ASN A 53 -2.37 -18.14 4.43
C ASN A 53 -3.03 -18.62 5.73
N ASP A 54 -2.28 -19.35 6.56
CA ASP A 54 -2.69 -19.86 7.86
C ASP A 54 -2.37 -18.93 9.04
N ASP A 55 -1.64 -17.84 8.83
CA ASP A 55 -1.27 -16.85 9.85
C ASP A 55 -2.47 -16.32 10.65
N ASP A 56 -2.27 -16.05 11.94
CA ASP A 56 -3.27 -15.37 12.76
C ASP A 56 -3.62 -13.99 12.16
N LEU A 57 -4.90 -13.60 12.22
CA LEU A 57 -5.35 -12.28 11.75
C LEU A 57 -4.73 -11.15 12.58
N ASP A 58 -4.48 -11.35 13.86
CA ASP A 58 -3.78 -10.37 14.71
C ASP A 58 -2.30 -10.26 14.34
N LEU A 59 -1.72 -11.29 13.74
CA LEU A 59 -0.37 -11.22 13.18
C LEU A 59 -0.37 -10.46 11.85
N MET A 60 -1.32 -10.76 10.96
CA MET A 60 -1.44 -10.09 9.65
C MET A 60 -1.94 -8.65 9.75
N ASN A 61 -2.72 -8.32 10.77
CA ASN A 61 -3.27 -7.00 11.04
C ASN A 61 -3.25 -6.68 12.56
N PRO A 62 -2.09 -6.25 13.10
CA PRO A 62 -1.90 -6.06 14.54
C PRO A 62 -2.67 -4.89 15.14
N ILE A 63 -3.11 -3.94 14.32
CA ILE A 63 -3.94 -2.81 14.71
C ILE A 63 -5.19 -2.81 13.84
N ASN A 64 -6.31 -3.19 14.45
CA ASN A 64 -7.63 -3.16 13.83
C ASN A 64 -8.54 -2.21 14.61
N LEU A 65 -9.09 -1.21 13.93
CA LEU A 65 -10.04 -0.26 14.50
C LEU A 65 -11.42 -0.49 13.88
N LYS A 66 -12.47 -0.39 14.69
CA LYS A 66 -13.82 -0.80 14.28
C LYS A 66 -14.49 0.18 13.32
N LEU A 67 -14.22 1.47 13.47
CA LEU A 67 -14.87 2.53 12.70
C LEU A 67 -14.13 2.78 11.39
N PRO A 68 -14.85 2.97 10.26
CA PRO A 68 -14.25 3.22 8.94
C PRO A 68 -13.82 4.69 8.81
N LEU A 69 -12.88 5.12 9.65
CA LEU A 69 -12.33 6.48 9.71
C LEU A 69 -10.83 6.45 9.45
N SER A 70 -10.19 7.62 9.25
CA SER A 70 -8.73 7.66 9.25
C SER A 70 -8.19 7.17 10.61
N PRO A 71 -7.03 6.50 10.66
CA PRO A 71 -6.56 5.85 11.88
C PRO A 71 -6.51 6.78 13.08
N ASN A 72 -6.02 8.03 12.92
CA ASN A 72 -5.98 9.00 14.02
C ASN A 72 -7.37 9.27 14.62
N ILE A 73 -8.38 9.48 13.77
CA ILE A 73 -9.75 9.74 14.23
C ILE A 73 -10.35 8.48 14.85
N ALA A 74 -10.09 7.31 14.28
CA ALA A 74 -10.58 6.05 14.84
C ALA A 74 -9.97 5.77 16.23
N PHE A 75 -8.66 6.02 16.42
CA PHE A 75 -8.02 5.93 17.74
C PHE A 75 -8.67 6.86 18.76
N ASP A 76 -8.96 8.10 18.36
CA ASP A 76 -9.55 9.11 19.24
C ASP A 76 -11.00 8.77 19.61
N VAL A 77 -11.84 8.41 18.63
CA VAL A 77 -13.27 8.15 18.84
C VAL A 77 -13.52 6.83 19.56
N GLU A 78 -12.71 5.80 19.31
CA GLU A 78 -12.85 4.50 19.99
C GLU A 78 -12.25 4.49 21.40
N ASN A 79 -11.74 5.63 21.90
CA ASN A 79 -11.04 5.77 23.17
C ASN A 79 -9.93 4.71 23.34
N TYR A 80 -9.24 4.40 22.25
CA TYR A 80 -8.26 3.32 22.23
C TYR A 80 -6.94 3.84 22.82
N GLN A 81 -6.67 3.47 24.08
CA GLN A 81 -5.60 4.06 24.90
C GLN A 81 -4.17 3.64 24.53
N LEU A 82 -3.94 3.10 23.33
CA LEU A 82 -2.58 2.78 22.91
C LEU A 82 -1.78 4.05 22.66
N THR A 83 -0.60 4.11 23.29
CA THR A 83 0.43 5.10 23.00
C THR A 83 1.03 4.86 21.61
N LEU A 84 1.65 5.89 21.03
CA LEU A 84 2.34 5.75 19.74
C LEU A 84 3.43 4.67 19.78
N ASP A 85 4.16 4.55 20.90
CA ASP A 85 5.22 3.55 21.03
C ASP A 85 4.68 2.11 21.13
N GLU A 86 3.52 1.91 21.76
CA GLU A 86 2.86 0.61 21.76
C GLU A 86 2.37 0.22 20.36
N ILE A 87 1.83 1.17 19.59
CA ILE A 87 1.44 0.96 18.19
C ILE A 87 2.66 0.52 17.37
N LYS A 88 3.76 1.28 17.44
CA LYS A 88 5.02 0.95 16.75
C LYS A 88 5.53 -0.44 17.16
N ARG A 89 5.52 -0.75 18.46
CA ARG A 89 5.99 -2.04 18.99
C ARG A 89 5.15 -3.20 18.43
N LYS A 90 3.82 -3.09 18.46
CA LYS A 90 2.93 -4.13 17.92
C LYS A 90 3.18 -4.37 16.44
N ILE A 91 3.27 -3.29 15.64
CA ILE A 91 3.54 -3.39 14.21
C ILE A 91 4.91 -4.03 13.94
N LEU A 92 5.97 -3.58 14.63
CA LEU A 92 7.32 -4.14 14.48
C LEU A 92 7.39 -5.62 14.88
N GLN A 93 6.65 -6.03 15.92
CA GLN A 93 6.57 -7.44 16.31
C GLN A 93 5.98 -8.29 15.19
N SER A 94 4.81 -7.92 14.65
CA SER A 94 4.21 -8.64 13.53
C SER A 94 5.09 -8.63 12.29
N TYR A 95 5.63 -7.47 11.93
CA TYR A 95 6.54 -7.34 10.79
C TYR A 95 7.76 -8.25 10.92
N ASN A 96 8.42 -8.29 12.08
CA ASN A 96 9.62 -9.11 12.28
C ASN A 96 9.32 -10.62 12.25
N ILE A 97 8.17 -11.05 12.77
CA ILE A 97 7.74 -12.45 12.70
C ILE A 97 7.47 -12.84 11.23
N LEU A 98 6.67 -12.06 10.52
CA LEU A 98 6.32 -12.33 9.13
C LEU A 98 7.54 -12.25 8.19
N LYS A 99 8.41 -11.25 8.39
CA LYS A 99 9.67 -11.10 7.65
C LYS A 99 10.57 -12.33 7.76
N ARG A 100 10.53 -13.08 8.87
CA ARG A 100 11.28 -14.33 9.05
C ARG A 100 10.57 -15.54 8.42
N LYS A 101 9.24 -15.52 8.32
CA LYS A 101 8.42 -16.63 7.81
C LYS A 101 8.34 -16.69 6.28
N TYR A 102 8.50 -15.54 5.61
CA TYR A 102 8.25 -15.36 4.18
C TYR A 102 9.48 -14.83 3.43
N GLU A 103 9.68 -15.30 2.20
CA GLU A 103 10.75 -14.83 1.31
C GLU A 103 10.43 -13.43 0.76
N PHE A 104 9.15 -13.12 0.56
CA PHE A 104 8.69 -11.80 0.17
C PHE A 104 7.46 -11.37 0.98
N LEU A 105 7.55 -10.25 1.68
CA LEU A 105 6.44 -9.66 2.43
C LEU A 105 5.89 -8.44 1.69
N ILE A 106 4.60 -8.45 1.41
CA ILE A 106 3.83 -7.28 0.98
C ILE A 106 3.30 -6.60 2.24
N VAL A 107 3.65 -5.33 2.44
CA VAL A 107 3.12 -4.50 3.52
C VAL A 107 2.19 -3.46 2.93
N GLU A 108 0.93 -3.41 3.33
CA GLU A 108 -0.05 -2.49 2.77
C GLU A 108 -0.44 -1.38 3.75
N GLY A 109 -0.36 -0.12 3.30
CA GLY A 109 -0.79 1.03 4.09
C GLY A 109 -2.29 1.30 4.04
N ALA A 110 -2.79 2.10 5.00
CA ALA A 110 -4.14 2.62 5.01
C ALA A 110 -4.18 4.06 4.44
N GLY A 111 -5.12 4.34 3.52
CA GLY A 111 -5.23 5.65 2.88
C GLY A 111 -3.98 6.07 2.08
N GLY A 112 -3.60 7.35 2.13
CA GLY A 112 -2.42 7.91 1.47
C GLY A 112 -1.22 8.14 2.40
N VAL A 113 -0.07 8.55 1.85
CA VAL A 113 1.21 8.68 2.59
C VAL A 113 1.23 9.73 3.69
N CYS A 114 0.32 10.71 3.62
CA CYS A 114 0.16 11.79 4.61
C CYS A 114 -0.96 11.51 5.60
N VAL A 115 -1.61 10.33 5.56
CA VAL A 115 -2.65 9.99 6.54
C VAL A 115 -2.01 9.89 7.94
N PRO A 116 -2.53 10.63 8.93
CA PRO A 116 -2.05 10.53 10.30
C PRO A 116 -2.47 9.20 10.92
N ILE A 117 -1.52 8.55 11.59
CA ILE A 117 -1.78 7.34 12.37
C ILE A 117 -2.17 7.72 13.79
N LYS A 118 -1.28 8.45 14.47
CA LYS A 118 -1.49 8.97 15.83
C LYS A 118 -0.49 10.11 16.06
N ASP A 119 -0.90 11.13 16.80
CA ASP A 119 -0.08 12.33 17.05
C ASP A 119 0.47 12.90 15.72
N ASN A 120 1.77 13.19 15.65
CA ASN A 120 2.45 13.66 14.44
C ASN A 120 3.05 12.52 13.58
N PHE A 121 2.66 11.26 13.81
CA PHE A 121 3.18 10.11 13.08
C PHE A 121 2.30 9.77 11.88
N LEU A 122 2.86 9.90 10.68
CA LEU A 122 2.16 9.67 9.42
C LEU A 122 2.39 8.24 8.88
N MET A 123 1.56 7.83 7.92
CA MET A 123 1.76 6.59 7.16
C MET A 123 3.16 6.51 6.51
N SER A 124 3.68 7.64 6.02
CA SER A 124 5.06 7.73 5.52
C SER A 124 6.13 7.50 6.59
N ASP A 125 5.90 7.93 7.83
CA ASP A 125 6.83 7.65 8.93
C ASP A 125 6.81 6.16 9.30
N LEU A 126 5.68 5.46 9.09
CA LEU A 126 5.60 4.01 9.20
C LEU A 126 6.43 3.30 8.12
N ILE A 127 6.38 3.76 6.88
CA ILE A 127 7.24 3.21 5.79
C ILE A 127 8.71 3.32 6.19
N LYS A 128 9.11 4.49 6.71
CA LYS A 128 10.47 4.76 7.18
C LYS A 128 10.85 3.91 8.39
N LEU A 129 9.95 3.75 9.36
CA LEU A 129 10.15 2.90 10.54
C LEU A 129 10.45 1.45 10.15
N LEU A 130 9.78 0.93 9.12
CA LEU A 130 10.00 -0.42 8.60
C LEU A 130 11.21 -0.53 7.66
N ASN A 131 11.83 0.59 7.29
CA ASN A 131 12.91 0.70 6.32
C ASN A 131 12.58 -0.02 5.00
N LEU A 132 11.41 0.31 4.45
CA LEU A 132 10.92 -0.28 3.20
C LEU A 132 10.90 0.77 2.08
N ASP A 133 11.17 0.30 0.87
CA ASP A 133 10.83 1.07 -0.33
C ASP A 133 9.30 1.08 -0.52
N ALA A 134 8.81 1.99 -1.36
CA ALA A 134 7.40 2.13 -1.66
C ALA A 134 7.08 1.84 -3.14
N VAL A 135 5.92 1.23 -3.36
CA VAL A 135 5.20 1.25 -4.65
C VAL A 135 3.93 2.06 -4.46
N ILE A 136 3.70 3.02 -5.35
CA ILE A 136 2.55 3.92 -5.27
C ILE A 136 1.46 3.38 -6.18
N VAL A 137 0.28 3.13 -5.63
CA VAL A 137 -0.93 2.84 -6.41
C VAL A 137 -1.66 4.15 -6.69
N SER A 138 -1.94 4.41 -7.97
CA SER A 138 -2.69 5.59 -8.42
C SER A 138 -3.85 5.18 -9.33
N ARG A 139 -4.73 6.13 -9.63
CA ARG A 139 -5.89 5.98 -10.53
C ARG A 139 -5.63 6.64 -11.89
N PRO A 140 -6.33 6.29 -12.97
CA PRO A 140 -6.08 6.91 -14.28
C PRO A 140 -6.77 8.27 -14.46
N ASN A 141 -7.77 8.59 -13.63
CA ASN A 141 -8.67 9.72 -13.84
C ASN A 141 -7.99 11.09 -13.64
N LEU A 142 -8.65 12.14 -14.14
CA LEU A 142 -8.23 13.53 -13.97
C LEU A 142 -7.88 13.86 -12.50
N GLY A 143 -6.81 14.65 -12.32
CA GLY A 143 -6.21 14.96 -11.02
C GLY A 143 -5.11 13.98 -10.60
N THR A 144 -4.98 12.82 -11.26
CA THR A 144 -3.97 11.82 -10.92
C THR A 144 -2.53 12.34 -11.02
N ILE A 145 -2.23 13.23 -11.98
CA ILE A 145 -0.90 13.85 -12.10
C ILE A 145 -0.54 14.55 -10.79
N ASN A 146 -1.40 15.45 -10.31
CA ASN A 146 -1.17 16.19 -9.06
C ASN A 146 -0.98 15.24 -7.87
N HIS A 147 -1.92 14.31 -7.66
CA HIS A 147 -1.86 13.43 -6.49
C HIS A 147 -0.64 12.51 -6.52
N THR A 148 -0.27 12.00 -7.70
CA THR A 148 0.90 11.14 -7.87
C THR A 148 2.19 11.91 -7.63
N LEU A 149 2.34 13.11 -8.22
CA LEU A 149 3.54 13.94 -8.05
C LEU A 149 3.72 14.42 -6.60
N LEU A 150 2.65 14.86 -5.93
CA LEU A 150 2.70 15.23 -4.51
C LEU A 150 3.09 14.05 -3.62
N THR A 151 2.57 12.85 -3.92
CA THR A 151 2.92 11.62 -3.20
C THR A 151 4.42 11.28 -3.39
N ILE A 152 4.92 11.39 -4.62
CA ILE A 152 6.34 11.15 -4.95
C ILE A 152 7.24 12.14 -4.20
N GLU A 153 6.93 13.42 -4.28
CA GLU A 153 7.70 14.49 -3.63
C GLU A 153 7.77 14.27 -2.11
N HIS A 154 6.62 14.01 -1.47
CA HIS A 154 6.56 13.75 -0.03
C HIS A 154 7.41 12.56 0.39
N LEU A 155 7.31 11.42 -0.33
CA LEU A 155 8.10 10.22 -0.04
C LEU A 155 9.60 10.48 -0.20
N ARG A 156 10.01 11.18 -1.26
CA ARG A 156 11.43 11.55 -1.47
C ARG A 156 11.95 12.49 -0.38
N ASN A 157 11.17 13.48 0.03
CA ASN A 157 11.53 14.39 1.12
C ASN A 157 11.68 13.66 2.46
N LYS A 158 10.99 12.52 2.64
CA LYS A 158 11.17 11.63 3.80
C LYS A 158 12.36 10.67 3.68
N GLY A 159 13.02 10.62 2.51
CA GLY A 159 14.13 9.71 2.20
C GLY A 159 13.69 8.30 1.84
N ILE A 160 12.45 8.12 1.38
CA ILE A 160 11.88 6.82 1.01
C ILE A 160 12.11 6.58 -0.48
N ASN A 161 12.72 5.44 -0.83
CA ASN A 161 12.88 5.05 -2.22
C ASN A 161 11.54 4.63 -2.82
N ILE A 162 11.29 5.02 -4.06
CA ILE A 162 10.08 4.67 -4.81
C ILE A 162 10.49 3.71 -5.91
N ARG A 163 9.95 2.48 -5.90
CA ARG A 163 10.24 1.47 -6.93
C ARG A 163 9.50 1.70 -8.23
N GLY A 164 8.38 2.42 -8.15
CA GLY A 164 7.57 2.82 -9.29
C GLY A 164 6.14 3.14 -8.90
N VAL A 165 5.36 3.51 -9.91
CA VAL A 165 3.91 3.74 -9.82
C VAL A 165 3.18 2.61 -10.53
N ILE A 166 2.10 2.10 -9.92
CA ILE A 166 1.14 1.21 -10.58
C ILE A 166 -0.16 2.00 -10.77
N ILE A 167 -0.62 2.09 -12.02
CA ILE A 167 -1.93 2.66 -12.33
C ILE A 167 -2.98 1.56 -12.26
N ASN A 168 -3.90 1.68 -11.31
CA ASN A 168 -5.05 0.81 -11.19
C ASN A 168 -6.26 1.45 -11.88
N CYS A 169 -6.62 0.91 -13.04
CA CYS A 169 -7.68 1.41 -13.91
C CYS A 169 -9.05 0.97 -13.42
N MET A 170 -9.56 1.67 -12.41
CA MET A 170 -10.94 1.50 -11.91
C MET A 170 -11.99 2.06 -12.90
N THR A 171 -11.55 2.86 -13.86
CA THR A 171 -12.32 3.35 -15.00
C THR A 171 -11.69 2.78 -16.26
N ASP A 172 -12.51 2.40 -17.23
CA ASP A 172 -12.02 1.96 -18.54
C ASP A 172 -11.15 3.06 -19.14
N LEU A 173 -9.94 2.70 -19.57
CA LEU A 173 -9.01 3.65 -20.18
C LEU A 173 -9.56 4.28 -21.47
N ASN A 174 -10.48 3.60 -22.16
CA ASN A 174 -11.19 4.17 -23.31
C ASN A 174 -12.03 5.40 -22.95
N GLU A 175 -12.43 5.54 -21.68
CA GLU A 175 -13.18 6.69 -21.17
C GLU A 175 -12.26 7.81 -20.64
N VAL A 176 -10.95 7.54 -20.51
CA VAL A 176 -9.96 8.49 -20.00
C VAL A 176 -9.21 9.11 -21.18
N LEU A 177 -9.68 10.28 -21.62
CA LEU A 177 -9.09 11.00 -22.74
C LEU A 177 -7.57 11.22 -22.56
N HIS A 178 -6.78 10.75 -23.52
CA HIS A 178 -5.33 10.92 -23.57
C HIS A 178 -4.61 10.45 -22.28
N TYR A 179 -5.03 9.32 -21.71
CA TYR A 179 -4.39 8.75 -20.53
C TYR A 179 -2.88 8.48 -20.74
N GLU A 180 -2.46 8.19 -21.97
CA GLU A 180 -1.04 7.97 -22.31
C GLU A 180 -0.21 9.21 -22.00
N LYS A 181 -0.68 10.40 -22.40
CA LYS A 181 -0.01 11.67 -22.09
C LYS A 181 0.00 11.97 -20.59
N THR A 182 -1.04 11.54 -19.88
CA THR A 182 -1.12 11.64 -18.42
C THR A 182 -0.01 10.82 -17.78
N PHE A 183 0.18 9.59 -18.26
CA PHE A 183 1.19 8.66 -17.77
C PHE A 183 2.61 9.15 -18.09
N GLU A 184 2.86 9.57 -19.33
CA GLU A 184 4.13 10.19 -19.75
C GLU A 184 4.48 11.42 -18.89
N THR A 185 3.48 12.24 -18.54
CA THR A 185 3.66 13.41 -17.68
C THR A 185 4.07 12.99 -16.26
N ILE A 186 3.42 11.97 -15.69
CA ILE A 186 3.79 11.44 -14.37
C ILE A 186 5.24 10.93 -14.39
N GLU A 187 5.62 10.17 -15.42
CA GLU A 187 6.98 9.63 -15.50
C GLU A 187 8.03 10.74 -15.63
N LYS A 188 7.78 11.70 -16.52
CA LYS A 188 8.70 12.81 -16.79
C LYS A 188 8.87 13.73 -15.60
N PHE A 189 7.77 14.23 -15.03
CA PHE A 189 7.83 15.19 -13.92
C PHE A 189 8.08 14.51 -12.58
N GLY A 190 7.63 13.27 -12.43
CA GLY A 190 7.89 12.47 -11.25
C GLY A 190 9.28 11.84 -11.24
N ASN A 191 10.01 11.85 -12.37
CA ASN A 191 11.26 11.13 -12.54
C ASN A 191 11.17 9.70 -11.97
N VAL A 192 10.10 9.00 -12.34
CA VAL A 192 9.72 7.68 -11.82
C VAL A 192 9.15 6.86 -12.97
N GLU A 193 9.26 5.54 -12.90
CA GLU A 193 8.67 4.65 -13.90
C GLU A 193 7.25 4.26 -13.48
N ILE A 194 6.33 4.25 -14.44
CA ILE A 194 5.07 3.52 -14.30
C ILE A 194 5.40 2.05 -14.56
N ILE A 195 5.55 1.31 -13.47
CA ILE A 195 5.95 -0.09 -13.48
C ILE A 195 4.76 -1.04 -13.65
N GLY A 196 3.54 -0.53 -13.76
CA GLY A 196 2.43 -1.34 -14.21
C GLY A 196 1.11 -0.62 -14.41
N ILE A 197 0.27 -1.23 -15.24
CA ILE A 197 -1.09 -0.81 -15.55
C ILE A 197 -1.99 -2.02 -15.29
N VAL A 198 -2.97 -1.86 -14.40
CA VAL A 198 -3.92 -2.91 -14.03
C VAL A 198 -5.29 -2.50 -14.54
N LYS A 199 -5.78 -3.16 -15.60
CA LYS A 199 -7.14 -2.95 -16.12
C LYS A 199 -8.16 -3.81 -15.39
N ASN A 200 -7.80 -5.06 -15.13
CA ASN A 200 -8.55 -5.99 -14.29
C ASN A 200 -7.69 -7.21 -13.92
N ASN A 201 -8.24 -8.17 -13.17
CA ASN A 201 -7.54 -9.35 -12.67
C ASN A 201 -7.04 -10.32 -13.76
N GLY A 202 -7.49 -10.18 -15.01
CA GLY A 202 -7.06 -10.96 -16.16
C GLY A 202 -6.27 -10.15 -17.20
N ASP A 203 -6.22 -8.82 -17.05
CA ASP A 203 -5.56 -7.89 -17.97
C ASP A 203 -4.79 -6.84 -17.15
N TYR A 204 -3.52 -7.13 -16.92
CA TYR A 204 -2.57 -6.23 -16.31
C TYR A 204 -1.17 -6.47 -16.88
N ASP A 205 -0.39 -5.40 -16.94
CA ASP A 205 1.03 -5.44 -17.26
C ASP A 205 1.79 -4.85 -16.08
N ILE A 206 2.54 -5.67 -15.34
CA ILE A 206 3.32 -5.26 -14.17
C ILE A 206 4.76 -5.76 -14.31
N ASN A 207 5.72 -4.85 -14.19
CA ASN A 207 7.15 -5.14 -14.14
C ASN A 207 7.55 -5.71 -12.78
N PHE A 208 7.33 -7.02 -12.59
CA PHE A 208 7.67 -7.71 -11.35
C PHE A 208 9.16 -7.66 -10.97
N LYS A 209 10.06 -7.45 -11.94
CA LYS A 209 11.50 -7.30 -11.63
C LYS A 209 11.73 -6.04 -10.78
N LYS A 210 11.02 -4.95 -11.04
CA LYS A 210 11.09 -3.72 -10.22
C LYS A 210 10.48 -3.91 -8.84
N ILE A 211 9.42 -4.71 -8.73
CA ILE A 211 8.80 -5.07 -7.44
C ILE A 211 9.76 -5.88 -6.56
N LEU A 212 10.55 -6.79 -7.14
CA LEU A 212 11.43 -7.71 -6.44
C LEU A 212 12.84 -7.18 -6.11
N LYS A 213 13.21 -5.98 -6.59
CA LYS A 213 14.49 -5.34 -6.23
C LYS A 213 14.63 -5.10 -4.72
#